data_AF-A0A662HTF2-F1
#
_entry.id   AF-A0A662HTF2-F1
#
_cell.length_a   1.000
_cell.length_b   1.000
_cell.length_c   1.000
_cell.angle_alpha   90.00
_cell.angle_beta   90.00
_cell.angle_gamma   90.00
#
_symmetry.space_group_name_H-M   'P 1'
#
loop_
_entity.id
_entity.type
_entity.pdbx_description
1 polymer ?
#
loop_
_entity_poly.entity_id
_entity_poly.type
_entity_poly.pdbx_seq_one_letter_code
_entity_poly.pdbx_strand_id
1 'polypeptide(L)'
;MRLTESKLERELWLIYYASDTPGIGGRIRERYEDFVVIEISEEGLLASEDKSVETEGSGEYVWAVIEKRGVDSITAARIIARKLGLHPSYVSIAGLKDTRAVAYQFICIKRAKLENVLEISSPSIRVI
;
A
#
# COMPACT_ATOMS: atom_id res chain seq x y z
N MET A 1 -31.55 -12.09 3.27
CA MET A 1 -30.62 -12.03 2.13
C MET A 1 -31.38 -11.55 0.91
N ARG A 2 -30.84 -10.56 0.20
CA ARG A 2 -31.43 -9.96 -1.00
C ARG A 2 -30.65 -10.41 -2.23
N LEU A 3 -31.32 -10.59 -3.37
CA LEU A 3 -30.65 -10.89 -4.63
C LEU A 3 -29.91 -9.66 -5.18
N THR A 4 -28.76 -9.86 -5.83
CA THR A 4 -28.08 -8.78 -6.55
C THR A 4 -28.95 -8.23 -7.68
N GLU A 5 -28.91 -6.91 -7.88
CA GLU A 5 -29.51 -6.23 -9.02
C GLU A 5 -28.53 -6.06 -10.19
N SER A 6 -27.23 -6.29 -9.95
CA SER A 6 -26.18 -6.17 -10.96
C SER A 6 -26.16 -7.40 -11.85
N LYS A 7 -26.37 -7.19 -13.15
CA LYS A 7 -26.25 -8.25 -14.16
C LYS A 7 -24.86 -8.90 -14.13
N LEU A 8 -23.81 -8.08 -14.00
CA LEU A 8 -22.41 -8.54 -13.93
C LEU A 8 -22.18 -9.46 -12.72
N GLU A 9 -22.69 -9.07 -11.55
CA GLU A 9 -22.53 -9.89 -10.34
C GLU A 9 -23.22 -11.25 -10.49
N ARG A 10 -24.39 -11.31 -11.15
CA ARG A 10 -25.06 -12.59 -11.45
C ARG A 10 -24.24 -13.46 -12.40
N GLU A 11 -23.66 -12.87 -13.45
CA GLU A 11 -22.79 -13.59 -14.40
C GLU A 11 -21.53 -14.13 -13.70
N LEU A 12 -21.07 -13.47 -12.63
CA LEU A 12 -19.96 -13.89 -11.78
C LEU A 12 -20.38 -14.75 -10.57
N TRP A 13 -21.65 -15.18 -10.49
CA TRP A 13 -22.21 -15.97 -9.38
C TRP A 13 -22.16 -15.29 -7.99
N LEU A 14 -22.04 -13.96 -7.94
CA LEU A 14 -22.22 -13.15 -6.73
C LEU A 14 -23.71 -12.82 -6.54
N ILE A 15 -24.49 -13.82 -6.12
CA ILE A 15 -25.96 -13.78 -6.27
C ILE A 15 -26.69 -13.04 -5.14
N TYR A 16 -26.14 -13.06 -3.92
CA TYR A 16 -26.85 -12.60 -2.73
C TYR A 16 -26.04 -11.56 -1.95
N TYR A 17 -26.74 -10.54 -1.44
CA TYR A 17 -26.25 -9.68 -0.39
C TYR A 17 -26.57 -10.27 0.99
N ALA A 18 -25.64 -10.12 1.92
CA ALA A 18 -25.83 -10.55 3.31
C ALA A 18 -26.95 -9.75 4.01
N SER A 19 -27.02 -8.43 3.75
CA SER A 19 -28.07 -7.55 4.26
C SER A 19 -29.32 -7.54 3.36
N ASP A 20 -30.47 -7.18 3.93
CA ASP A 20 -31.76 -7.00 3.27
C ASP A 20 -32.14 -5.52 3.07
N THR A 21 -31.31 -4.58 3.51
CA THR A 21 -31.58 -3.15 3.37
C THR A 21 -31.36 -2.64 1.94
N PRO A 22 -32.04 -1.55 1.52
CA PRO A 22 -31.74 -0.86 0.28
C PRO A 22 -30.29 -0.33 0.28
N GLY A 23 -29.67 -0.34 -0.91
CA GLY A 23 -28.33 0.23 -1.07
C GLY A 23 -28.37 1.75 -0.94
N ILE A 24 -27.31 2.33 -0.39
CA ILE A 24 -27.19 3.79 -0.20
C ILE A 24 -26.79 4.55 -1.47
N GLY A 25 -26.43 3.85 -2.55
CA GLY A 25 -25.86 4.44 -3.75
C GLY A 25 -24.45 5.00 -3.52
N GLY A 26 -24.14 6.14 -4.13
CA GLY A 26 -22.85 6.84 -3.99
C GLY A 26 -21.81 6.49 -5.04
N ARG A 27 -20.68 7.21 -5.00
CA ARG A 27 -19.49 6.93 -5.81
C ARG A 27 -18.32 6.70 -4.85
N ILE A 28 -17.50 5.70 -5.16
CA ILE A 28 -16.28 5.40 -4.41
C ILE A 28 -15.06 5.76 -5.24
N ARG A 29 -13.95 6.08 -4.56
CA ARG A 29 -12.64 6.34 -5.18
C ARG A 29 -12.69 7.49 -6.21
N GLU A 30 -13.41 8.58 -5.95
CA GLU A 30 -13.39 9.77 -6.81
C GLU A 30 -12.01 10.44 -6.76
N ARG A 31 -11.44 10.53 -5.55
CA ARG A 31 -10.07 10.93 -5.25
C ARG A 31 -9.30 9.74 -4.66
N TYR A 32 -7.97 9.84 -4.60
CA TYR A 32 -7.16 8.76 -4.02
C TYR A 32 -7.38 8.64 -2.50
N GLU A 33 -7.66 9.76 -1.84
CA GLU A 33 -7.86 9.88 -0.40
C GLU A 33 -9.19 9.26 0.06
N ASP A 34 -10.13 9.03 -0.88
CA ASP A 34 -11.39 8.33 -0.58
C ASP A 34 -11.18 6.84 -0.28
N PHE A 35 -9.98 6.30 -0.55
CA PHE A 35 -9.64 4.92 -0.29
C PHE A 35 -8.21 4.81 0.27
N VAL A 36 -8.13 4.64 1.58
CA VAL A 36 -6.87 4.49 2.31
C VAL A 36 -6.66 3.03 2.64
N VAL A 37 -5.47 2.51 2.31
CA VAL A 37 -5.06 1.13 2.63
C VAL A 37 -3.88 1.17 3.57
N ILE A 38 -3.96 0.45 4.68
CA ILE A 38 -2.88 0.33 5.67
C ILE A 38 -2.52 -1.15 5.76
N GLU A 39 -1.26 -1.48 5.49
CA GLU A 39 -0.76 -2.83 5.67
C GLU A 39 -0.65 -3.19 7.15
N ILE A 40 -1.03 -4.43 7.47
CA ILE A 40 -0.87 -5.04 8.79
C ILE A 40 0.18 -6.14 8.62
N SER A 41 1.25 -6.12 9.42
CA SER A 41 2.26 -7.19 9.42
C SER A 41 1.71 -8.48 10.02
N GLU A 42 2.46 -9.59 9.92
CA GLU A 42 2.05 -10.85 10.55
C GLU A 42 1.96 -10.75 12.09
N GLU A 43 2.73 -9.84 12.67
CA GLU A 43 2.75 -9.51 14.10
C GLU A 43 1.68 -8.47 14.49
N GLY A 44 0.87 -8.00 13.53
CA GLY A 44 -0.20 -7.03 13.78
C GLY A 44 0.25 -5.56 13.75
N LEU A 45 1.47 -5.26 13.30
CA LEU A 45 1.96 -3.88 13.21
C LEU A 45 1.32 -3.15 12.02
N LEU A 46 0.85 -1.93 12.26
CA LEU A 46 0.29 -1.07 11.21
C LEU A 46 1.40 -0.30 10.49
N ALA A 47 1.47 -0.42 9.17
CA ALA A 47 2.28 0.44 8.33
C ALA A 47 1.72 1.86 8.37
N SER A 48 2.18 2.68 9.31
CA SER A 48 1.64 4.01 9.56
C SER A 48 2.77 4.99 9.87
N GLU A 49 2.44 6.28 10.00
CA GLU A 49 3.42 7.31 10.38
C GLU A 49 3.85 7.25 11.86
N ASP A 50 3.41 6.23 12.61
CA ASP A 50 3.74 6.09 14.03
C ASP A 50 5.23 5.80 14.21
N LYS A 51 5.98 6.85 14.58
CA LYS A 51 7.44 6.84 14.78
C LYS A 51 7.88 6.15 16.08
N SER A 52 7.00 5.39 16.71
CA SER A 52 7.33 4.60 17.90
C SER A 52 8.24 3.40 17.60
N VAL A 53 8.49 3.10 16.33
CA VAL A 53 9.41 2.05 15.89
C VAL A 53 10.87 2.54 15.99
N GLU A 54 11.75 1.68 16.51
CA GLU A 54 13.18 1.94 16.65
C GLU A 54 13.79 2.42 15.32
N THR A 55 14.36 3.64 15.32
CA THR A 55 15.13 4.20 14.21
C THR A 55 16.58 3.69 14.19
N GLU A 56 16.90 2.72 15.03
CA GLU A 56 18.23 2.16 15.20
C GLU A 56 18.20 0.67 14.88
N GLY A 57 19.21 0.20 14.15
CA GLY A 57 19.31 -1.18 13.74
C GLY A 57 20.69 -1.45 13.16
N SER A 58 21.13 -2.71 13.23
CA SER A 58 22.38 -3.16 12.60
C SER A 58 22.06 -4.28 11.62
N GLY A 59 22.58 -4.18 10.39
CA GLY A 59 22.30 -5.16 9.35
C GLY A 59 22.45 -4.61 7.94
N GLU A 60 22.21 -5.49 6.96
CA GLU A 60 22.26 -5.17 5.53
C GLU A 60 20.93 -4.62 5.00
N TYR A 61 19.86 -4.65 5.81
CA TYR A 61 18.51 -4.31 5.40
C TYR A 61 17.97 -3.11 6.18
N VAL A 62 17.33 -2.19 5.45
CA VAL A 62 16.49 -1.14 6.03
C VAL A 62 15.04 -1.59 5.88
N TRP A 63 14.33 -1.67 6.98
CA TRP A 63 12.89 -1.88 7.01
C TRP A 63 12.23 -0.52 7.23
N ALA A 64 11.26 -0.16 6.38
CA ALA A 64 10.63 1.14 6.40
C ALA A 64 9.18 1.07 5.93
N VAL A 65 8.42 2.13 6.17
CA VAL A 65 7.07 2.30 5.61
C VAL A 65 7.14 3.22 4.40
N ILE A 66 6.39 2.88 3.35
CA ILE A 66 6.16 3.78 2.22
C ILE A 66 4.68 4.12 2.14
N GLU A 67 4.38 5.42 2.06
CA GLU A 67 3.14 5.92 1.49
C GLU A 67 3.30 5.96 -0.03
N LYS A 68 2.36 5.36 -0.76
CA LYS A 68 2.23 5.49 -2.20
C LYS A 68 0.87 6.05 -2.59
N ARG A 69 0.85 6.91 -3.61
CA ARG A 69 -0.35 7.57 -4.14
C ARG A 69 -0.40 7.44 -5.65
N GLY A 70 -1.49 6.87 -6.16
CA GLY A 70 -1.72 6.77 -7.61
C GLY A 70 -0.72 5.89 -8.36
N VAL A 71 0.05 5.06 -7.66
CA VAL A 71 1.11 4.22 -8.24
C VAL A 71 1.00 2.78 -7.70
N ASP A 72 1.30 1.80 -8.55
CA ASP A 72 1.31 0.39 -8.16
C ASP A 72 2.57 0.05 -7.32
N SER A 73 2.49 -1.00 -6.51
CA SER A 73 3.54 -1.36 -5.56
C SER A 73 4.88 -1.71 -6.23
N ILE A 74 4.87 -2.31 -7.42
CA ILE A 74 6.08 -2.69 -8.15
C ILE A 74 6.76 -1.45 -8.70
N THR A 75 6.00 -0.53 -9.31
CA THR A 75 6.53 0.74 -9.80
C THR A 75 7.08 1.59 -8.65
N ALA A 76 6.39 1.64 -7.49
CA ALA A 76 6.89 2.31 -6.30
C ALA A 76 8.26 1.76 -5.85
N ALA A 77 8.41 0.44 -5.75
CA ALA A 77 9.67 -0.22 -5.42
C ALA A 77 10.79 0.10 -6.43
N ARG A 78 10.47 0.14 -7.74
CA ARG A 78 11.43 0.52 -8.79
C ARG A 78 11.86 1.98 -8.70
N ILE A 79 10.96 2.89 -8.31
CA ILE A 79 11.29 4.31 -8.09
C ILE A 79 12.26 4.44 -6.92
N ILE A 80 12.00 3.73 -5.81
CA ILE A 80 12.91 3.67 -4.65
C ILE A 80 14.30 3.17 -5.07
N ALA A 81 14.35 2.02 -5.75
CA ALA A 81 15.62 1.43 -6.20
C ALA A 81 16.43 2.41 -7.06
N ARG A 82 15.77 3.08 -8.01
CA ARG A 82 16.41 4.10 -8.87
C ARG A 82 16.92 5.31 -8.08
N LYS A 83 16.13 5.83 -7.13
CA LYS A 83 16.55 6.96 -6.28
C LYS A 83 17.77 6.62 -5.42
N LEU A 84 17.91 5.36 -5.02
CA LEU A 84 19.04 4.86 -4.23
C LEU A 84 20.22 4.36 -5.09
N GLY A 85 20.10 4.34 -6.42
CA GLY A 85 21.12 3.76 -7.30
C GLY A 85 21.29 2.25 -7.15
N LEU A 86 20.24 1.54 -6.69
CA LEU A 86 20.23 0.11 -6.42
C LEU A 86 19.53 -0.68 -7.52
N HIS A 87 19.84 -1.98 -7.60
CA HIS A 87 19.10 -2.90 -8.46
C HIS A 87 17.67 -3.11 -7.92
N PRO A 88 16.61 -3.18 -8.75
CA PRO A 88 15.23 -3.35 -8.28
C PRO A 88 15.00 -4.56 -7.37
N SER A 89 15.76 -5.64 -7.54
CA SER A 89 15.66 -6.84 -6.69
C SER A 89 16.12 -6.61 -5.24
N TYR A 90 16.68 -5.45 -4.92
CA TYR A 90 17.07 -5.09 -3.55
C TYR A 90 15.94 -4.39 -2.79
N VAL A 91 14.82 -4.08 -3.44
CA VAL A 91 13.64 -3.50 -2.80
C VAL A 91 12.51 -4.52 -2.85
N SER A 92 12.14 -5.03 -1.68
CA SER A 92 11.11 -6.07 -1.52
C SER A 92 9.85 -5.51 -0.88
N ILE A 93 8.71 -6.08 -1.26
CA ILE A 93 7.37 -5.79 -0.76
C ILE A 93 6.68 -7.11 -0.38
N ALA A 94 5.82 -7.11 0.64
CA ALA A 94 5.09 -8.31 1.06
C ALA A 94 3.86 -8.61 0.19
N GLY A 95 3.31 -7.59 -0.48
CA GLY A 95 2.16 -7.75 -1.36
C GLY A 95 1.87 -6.51 -2.19
N LEU A 96 0.98 -6.68 -3.17
CA LEU A 96 0.50 -5.58 -4.01
C LEU A 96 -0.63 -4.84 -3.28
N LYS A 97 -0.65 -3.51 -3.40
CA LYS A 97 -1.75 -2.66 -2.91
C LYS A 97 -2.37 -1.88 -4.07
N ASP A 98 -3.64 -1.50 -3.92
CA ASP A 98 -4.42 -0.77 -4.92
C ASP A 98 -3.66 0.44 -5.48
N THR A 99 -3.66 0.61 -6.80
CA THR A 99 -3.03 1.76 -7.47
C THR A 99 -3.84 3.03 -7.26
N ARG A 100 -5.18 2.95 -7.33
CA ARG A 100 -6.09 4.09 -7.17
C ARG A 100 -6.49 4.27 -5.70
N ALA A 101 -5.49 4.55 -4.87
CA ALA A 101 -5.58 4.68 -3.43
C ALA A 101 -4.43 5.53 -2.88
N VAL A 102 -4.56 5.97 -1.63
CA VAL A 102 -3.41 6.23 -0.75
C VAL A 102 -3.13 4.94 0.01
N ALA A 103 -1.94 4.36 -0.15
CA ALA A 103 -1.61 3.08 0.48
C ALA A 103 -0.31 3.18 1.27
N TYR A 104 -0.32 2.70 2.50
CA TYR A 104 0.84 2.54 3.36
C TYR A 104 1.21 1.07 3.41
N GLN A 105 2.47 0.77 3.13
CA GLN A 105 2.99 -0.59 3.08
C GLN A 105 4.41 -0.66 3.61
N PHE A 106 4.80 -1.81 4.13
CA PHE A 106 6.18 -2.09 4.51
C PHE A 106 7.03 -2.37 3.28
N ILE A 107 8.27 -1.92 3.33
CA ILE A 107 9.32 -2.22 2.35
C ILE A 107 10.59 -2.68 3.07
N CYS A 108 11.33 -3.57 2.43
CA CYS A 108 12.64 -4.00 2.89
C CYS A 108 13.67 -3.70 1.80
N ILE A 109 14.72 -2.95 2.15
CA ILE A 109 15.72 -2.46 1.21
C ILE A 109 17.10 -2.98 1.59
N LYS A 110 17.70 -3.78 0.71
CA LYS A 110 19.04 -4.33 0.88
C LYS A 110 20.12 -3.33 0.48
N ARG A 111 21.20 -3.23 1.26
CA ARG A 111 22.38 -2.37 1.01
C ARG A 111 22.05 -0.87 0.88
N ALA A 112 21.06 -0.40 1.63
CA ALA A 112 20.75 1.01 1.75
C ALA A 112 21.16 1.54 3.13
N LYS A 113 21.45 2.84 3.21
CA LYS A 113 21.60 3.56 4.47
C LYS A 113 20.27 4.22 4.83
N LEU A 114 19.93 4.21 6.12
CA LEU A 114 18.68 4.80 6.62
C LEU A 114 18.51 6.27 6.21
N GLU A 115 19.58 7.08 6.33
CA GLU A 115 19.59 8.50 5.93
C GLU A 115 19.09 8.72 4.49
N ASN A 116 19.62 7.96 3.53
CA ASN A 116 19.24 8.07 2.11
C ASN A 116 17.81 7.59 1.87
N VAL A 117 17.32 6.63 2.66
CA VAL A 117 15.98 6.06 2.53
C VAL A 117 14.92 7.07 3.00
N LEU A 118 15.18 7.77 4.11
CA LEU A 118 14.28 8.79 4.66
C LEU A 118 14.19 10.05 3.79
N GLU A 119 15.19 10.33 2.96
CA GLU A 119 15.14 11.44 1.99
C GLU A 119 14.23 11.16 0.78
N ILE A 120 13.71 9.93 0.64
CA ILE A 120 12.87 9.55 -0.49
C ILE A 120 11.48 10.18 -0.36
N SER A 121 11.28 11.23 -1.15
CA SER A 121 9.99 11.85 -1.37
C SER A 121 9.78 12.23 -2.84
N SER A 122 8.54 12.10 -3.31
CA SER A 122 8.03 12.56 -4.61
C SER A 122 6.49 12.72 -4.54
N PRO A 123 5.83 13.28 -5.57
CA PRO A 123 4.37 13.39 -5.57
C PRO A 123 3.61 12.07 -5.46
N SER A 124 4.24 10.93 -5.82
CA SER A 124 3.59 9.61 -5.84
C SER A 124 4.07 8.68 -4.74
N ILE A 125 5.22 8.95 -4.10
CA ILE A 125 5.78 8.11 -3.05
C ILE A 125 6.46 8.94 -1.95
N ARG A 126 6.35 8.50 -0.71
CA ARG A 126 7.10 9.04 0.43
C ARG A 126 7.47 7.91 1.36
N VAL A 127 8.74 7.80 1.72
CA VAL A 127 9.19 6.90 2.78
C VAL A 127 9.03 7.59 4.13
N ILE A 128 8.54 6.86 5.11
CA ILE A 128 8.20 7.32 6.46
C ILE A 128 9.04 6.54 7.48
#